data_AF-A0A1T4VQT5-F1
#
_entry.id   AF-A0A1T4VQT5-F1
#
_cell.length_a   1.000
_cell.length_b   1.000
_cell.length_c   1.000
_cell.angle_alpha   90.00
_cell.angle_beta   90.00
_cell.angle_gamma   90.00
#
_symmetry.space_group_name_H-M   'P 1'
#
loop_
_entity.id
_entity.type
_entity.pdbx_description
1 polymer ?
#
loop_
_entity_poly.entity_id
_entity_poly.type
_entity_poly.pdbx_seq_one_letter_code
_entity_poly.pdbx_strand_id
1 'polypeptide(L)' 'MDTAKTIKELRENTGMSRKDFSEHTGIPVRTLEDWEAGRRTPPEYIPRLIAYQLKYEELVKGKEDNLL' A
#
# COMPACT_ATOMS: atom_id res chain seq x y z
N MET A 1 4.45 -16.10 4.23
CA MET A 1 4.57 -14.91 3.37
C MET A 1 5.27 -13.84 4.19
N ASP A 2 6.29 -13.18 3.65
CA ASP A 2 6.90 -12.04 4.35
C ASP A 2 6.02 -10.81 4.15
N THR A 3 5.10 -10.59 5.09
CA THR A 3 4.07 -9.55 5.00
C THR A 3 4.68 -8.14 5.05
N ALA A 4 5.80 -7.96 5.75
CA ALA A 4 6.55 -6.71 5.77
C ALA A 4 7.15 -6.40 4.40
N LYS A 5 7.81 -7.39 3.78
CA LYS A 5 8.36 -7.26 2.42
C LYS A 5 7.26 -6.92 1.41
N THR A 6 6.10 -7.59 1.49
CA THR A 6 4.97 -7.31 0.58
C THR A 6 4.44 -5.88 0.72
N ILE A 7 4.32 -5.33 1.94
CA ILE A 7 3.88 -3.93 2.13
C ILE A 7 4.88 -2.96 1.51
N LYS A 8 6.19 -3.21 1.71
CA LYS A 8 7.25 -2.38 1.13
C LYS A 8 7.17 -2.37 -0.40
N GLU A 9 7.05 -3.54 -1.01
CA GLU A 9 6.93 -3.68 -2.47
C GLU A 9 5.67 -2.99 -3.01
N LEU A 10 4.51 -3.14 -2.35
CA LEU A 10 3.29 -2.45 -2.73
C LEU A 10 3.48 -0.94 -2.74
N ARG A 11 4.11 -0.37 -1.70
CA ARG A 11 4.41 1.07 -1.66
C ARG A 11 5.39 1.47 -2.75
N GLU A 12 6.50 0.76 -2.90
CA GLU A 12 7.53 1.10 -3.89
C GLU A 12 6.98 1.08 -5.32
N ASN A 13 6.07 0.15 -5.64
CA ASN A 13 5.40 0.08 -6.94
C ASN A 13 4.47 1.28 -7.23
N THR A 14 3.98 1.99 -6.21
CA THR A 14 3.21 3.23 -6.41
C THR A 14 4.08 4.45 -6.67
N GLY A 15 5.39 4.37 -6.40
CA GLY A 15 6.29 5.53 -6.41
C GLY A 15 6.10 6.51 -5.23
N MET A 16 5.21 6.21 -4.28
CA MET A 16 4.92 7.07 -3.14
C MET A 16 6.03 7.02 -2.08
N SER A 17 6.28 8.17 -1.45
CA SER A 17 7.05 8.20 -0.20
C SER A 17 6.28 7.50 0.93
N ARG A 18 6.93 7.17 2.05
CA ARG A 18 6.22 6.61 3.23
C ARG A 18 5.16 7.56 3.78
N LYS A 19 5.40 8.87 3.68
CA LYS A 19 4.45 9.89 4.11
C LYS A 19 3.21 9.88 3.22
N ASP A 20 3.40 9.93 1.90
CA ASP A 20 2.27 9.96 0.95
C ASP A 20 1.47 8.65 1.03
N PHE A 21 2.17 7.51 1.14
CA PHE A 21 1.53 6.20 1.29
C PHE A 21 0.76 6.07 2.62
N SER A 22 1.27 6.70 3.69
CA SER A 22 0.57 6.78 4.98
C SER A 22 -0.73 7.57 4.86
N GLU A 23 -0.67 8.76 4.24
CA GLU A 23 -1.84 9.60 3.99
C GLU A 23 -2.87 8.90 3.09
N HIS A 24 -2.38 8.18 2.07
CA HIS A 24 -3.19 7.47 1.09
C HIS A 24 -3.91 6.23 1.64
N THR A 25 -3.23 5.44 2.47
CA THR A 25 -3.79 4.19 3.04
C THR A 25 -4.45 4.40 4.40
N GLY A 26 -4.21 5.54 5.06
CA GLY A 26 -4.61 5.80 6.44
C GLY A 26 -3.79 5.05 7.50
N ILE A 27 -2.77 4.28 7.11
CA ILE A 27 -1.87 3.60 8.04
C ILE A 27 -0.88 4.64 8.58
N PRO A 28 -0.73 4.81 9.91
CA PRO A 28 0.22 5.79 10.45
C PRO A 28 1.64 5.54 9.96
N VAL A 29 2.36 6.60 9.57
CA VAL A 29 3.72 6.49 9.00
C VAL A 29 4.69 5.67 9.87
N ARG A 30 4.63 5.84 11.20
CA ARG A 30 5.44 5.03 12.14
C ARG A 30 5.09 3.54 12.11
N THR A 31 3.83 3.19 11.88
CA THR A 31 3.40 1.80 11.75
C THR A 31 3.97 1.19 10.48
N LEU A 32 3.94 1.93 9.37
CA LEU A 32 4.59 1.56 8.11
C LEU A 32 6.10 1.36 8.28
N GLU A 33 6.78 2.28 8.96
CA GLU A 33 8.22 2.16 9.25
C GLU A 33 8.56 0.95 10.10
N ASP A 34 7.75 0.66 11.13
CA ASP A 34 7.94 -0.53 11.98
C ASP A 34 7.73 -1.82 11.22
N TRP A 35 6.74 -1.88 10.32
CA TRP A 35 6.50 -3.03 9.46
C TRP A 35 7.63 -3.24 8.47
N GLU A 36 7.99 -2.22 7.68
CA GLU A 36 9.02 -2.35 6.65
C GLU A 36 10.43 -2.62 7.21
N ALA A 37 10.70 -2.20 8.44
CA ALA A 37 11.95 -2.51 9.15
C ALA A 37 11.92 -3.88 9.85
N GLY A 38 10.80 -4.62 9.79
CA GLY A 38 10.64 -5.91 10.47
C GLY A 38 10.57 -5.82 12.00
N ARG A 39 10.36 -4.61 12.56
CA ARG A 39 10.19 -4.41 14.01
C ARG A 39 8.84 -4.88 14.51
N ARG A 40 7.83 -4.86 13.64
CA ARG A 40 6.49 -5.40 13.88
C ARG A 40 5.99 -6.16 12.67
N THR A 41 5.18 -7.19 12.89
CA THR A 41 4.53 -7.92 11.81
C THR A 41 3.13 -7.34 11.59
N PRO A 42 2.77 -6.90 10.38
CA PRO A 42 1.39 -6.53 10.08
C PRO A 42 0.49 -7.77 10.15
N PRO A 43 -0.80 -7.61 10.51
CA PRO A 43 -1.78 -8.68 10.35
C PRO A 43 -1.79 -9.22 8.91
N GLU A 44 -1.95 -10.54 8.74
CA GLU A 44 -1.81 -11.22 7.44
C GLU A 44 -2.74 -10.68 6.35
N TYR A 45 -3.89 -10.13 6.74
CA TYR A 45 -4.86 -9.58 5.80
C TYR A 45 -4.51 -8.18 5.29
N ILE A 46 -3.61 -7.44 5.95
CA ILE A 46 -3.31 -6.03 5.60
C ILE A 46 -2.69 -5.89 4.21
N PRO A 47 -1.65 -6.67 3.82
CA PRO A 47 -1.09 -6.56 2.47
C PRO A 47 -2.14 -6.79 1.37
N ARG A 48 -3.07 -7.72 1.61
CA ARG A 48 -4.18 -8.01 0.68
C ARG A 48 -5.15 -6.83 0.57
N LEU A 49 -5.51 -6.18 1.67
CA LEU A 49 -6.40 -5.01 1.63
C LEU A 49 -5.76 -3.82 0.91
N ILE A 50 -4.48 -3.55 1.17
CA ILE A 50 -3.72 -2.52 0.45
C ILE A 50 -3.69 -2.84 -1.05
N ALA A 51 -3.39 -4.09 -1.43
CA ALA A 51 -3.38 -4.49 -2.83
C ALA A 51 -4.76 -4.33 -3.51
N TYR A 52 -5.85 -4.61 -2.80
CA TYR A 52 -7.20 -4.39 -3.33
C TYR A 52 -7.53 -2.92 -3.52
N GLN A 53 -7.14 -2.05 -2.58
CA GLN A 53 -7.31 -0.61 -2.73
C GLN A 53 -6.58 -0.11 -3.99
N LEU A 54 -5.29 -0.41 -4.13
CA LEU A 54 -4.48 0.03 -5.27
C LEU A 54 -5.02 -0.49 -6.61
N LYS A 55 -5.41 -1.76 -6.67
CA LYS A 55 -6.00 -2.35 -7.88
C LYS A 55 -7.34 -1.73 -8.23
N TYR A 56 -8.17 -1.42 -7.24
CA TYR A 56 -9.45 -0.76 -7.48
C TYR A 56 -9.23 0.65 -8.07
N GLU A 57 -8.29 1.41 -7.54
CA GLU A 57 -7.94 2.74 -8.05
C GLU A 57 -7.42 2.71 -9.49
N GLU A 58 -6.56 1.73 -9.82
CA GLU A 58 -6.08 1.51 -11.20
C GLU A 58 -7.26 1.24 -12.17
N LEU A 59 -8.19 0.38 -11.77
CA LEU A 59 -9.37 0.05 -12.57
C LEU A 59 -10.33 1.22 -12.74
N VAL A 60 -10.46 2.08 -11.72
CA VAL A 60 -11.31 3.28 -11.78
C VAL A 60 -10.68 4.33 -12.69
N LYS A 61 -9.38 4.63 -12.53
CA LYS A 61 -8.64 5.54 -13.42
C LYS A 61 -8.72 5.10 -14.88
N GLY A 62 -8.48 3.81 -15.15
CA GLY A 62 -8.58 3.27 -16.50
C GLY A 62 -9.98 3.33 -17.11
N LYS A 63 -11.04 3.45 -16.31
CA LYS A 63 -12.40 3.70 -16.84
C LYS A 63 -12.61 5.18 -17.17
N GLU A 64 -12.15 6.08 -16.31
CA GLU A 64 -12.23 7.53 -16.53
C GLU A 64 -11.45 7.95 -17.78
N ASP A 65 -10.26 7.39 -17.99
CA ASP A 65 -9.42 7.66 -19.18
C ASP A 65 -10.04 7.12 -20.48
N ASN A 66 -10.86 6.06 -20.41
CA ASN A 66 -11.57 5.50 -21.57
C ASN A 66 -12.90 6.23 -21.89
N LEU A 67 -13.32 7.16 -21.02
CA LEU A 67 -14.54 7.97 -21.16
C LEU A 67 -14.25 9.39 -21.68
N LEU A 68 -12.98 9.75 -21.84
CA LEU A 68 -12.48 11.03 -22.37
C LEU A 68 -11.94 10.85 -23.80
#